data_AF-A0A7J9ZJA9-F1
#
_entry.id   AF-A0A7J9ZJA9-F1
#
_cell.length_a   1.000
_cell.length_b   1.000
_cell.length_c   1.000
_cell.angle_alpha   90.00
_cell.angle_beta   90.00
_cell.angle_gamma   90.00
#
_symmetry.space_group_name_H-M   'P 1'
#
loop_
_entity.id
_entity.type
_entity.pdbx_description
1 polymer ?
#
loop_
_entity_poly.entity_id
_entity_poly.type
_entity_poly.pdbx_seq_one_letter_code
_entity_poly.pdbx_strand_id
1 'polypeptide(L)'
;MASIRALLTGDTAEYTRTGETLDRTGRQARGALLSAAFFTAADRRFSKTGTPADVVTFVGNLRARHGLTEELDPRTAERLLLATFTDEEIDDIGPRVRGEHFTILLVGLIMDEQLPDAELDAFLDEARVLADQWLAD
;
A
#
# COMPACT_ATOMS: atom_id res chain seq x y z
N MET A 1 11.85 5.65 -4.42
CA MET A 1 11.22 4.93 -5.54
C MET A 1 11.78 3.51 -5.70
N ALA A 2 13.08 3.32 -5.98
CA ALA A 2 13.68 1.98 -6.18
C ALA A 2 13.34 0.95 -5.09
N SER A 3 13.33 1.34 -3.81
CA SER A 3 12.90 0.46 -2.72
C SER A 3 11.46 -0.05 -2.87
N ILE A 4 10.49 0.83 -3.14
CA ILE A 4 9.08 0.43 -3.30
C ILE A 4 8.88 -0.40 -4.57
N ARG A 5 9.59 -0.07 -5.66
CA ARG A 5 9.61 -0.91 -6.86
C ARG A 5 10.11 -2.33 -6.54
N ALA A 6 11.22 -2.43 -5.80
CA ALA A 6 11.77 -3.72 -5.38
C ALA A 6 10.77 -4.54 -4.56
N LEU A 7 10.04 -3.92 -3.63
CA LEU A 7 8.94 -4.57 -2.90
C LEU A 7 7.88 -5.13 -3.87
N LEU A 8 7.44 -4.33 -4.83
CA LEU A 8 6.36 -4.67 -5.75
C LEU A 8 6.76 -5.73 -6.78
N THR A 9 8.05 -5.81 -7.13
CA THR A 9 8.60 -6.85 -8.01
C THR A 9 9.09 -8.08 -7.24
N GLY A 10 8.89 -8.15 -5.92
CA GLY A 10 9.25 -9.30 -5.08
C GLY A 10 10.71 -9.35 -4.63
N ASP A 11 11.52 -8.33 -4.91
CA ASP A 11 12.89 -8.19 -4.37
C ASP A 11 12.85 -7.60 -2.96
N THR A 12 12.37 -8.41 -2.02
CA THR A 12 12.25 -8.04 -0.60
C THR A 12 13.60 -7.83 0.07
N ALA A 13 14.67 -8.44 -0.45
CA ALA A 13 16.03 -8.27 0.03
C ALA A 13 16.55 -6.85 -0.27
N GLU A 14 16.35 -6.36 -1.50
CA GLU A 14 16.68 -4.99 -1.88
C GLU A 14 15.81 -3.97 -1.12
N TYR A 15 14.52 -4.26 -0.94
CA TYR A 15 13.62 -3.44 -0.12
C TYR A 15 14.16 -3.29 1.31
N THR A 16 14.48 -4.39 1.99
CA THR A 16 14.99 -4.37 3.38
C THR A 16 16.33 -3.64 3.47
N ARG A 17 17.29 -3.98 2.60
CA ARG A 17 18.63 -3.38 2.60
C ARG A 17 18.58 -1.87 2.38
N THR A 18 17.76 -1.42 1.42
CA THR A 18 17.56 0.03 1.20
C THR A 18 16.92 0.68 2.41
N GLY A 19 16.01 -0.01 3.11
CA GLY A 19 15.39 0.50 4.32
C GLY A 19 16.35 0.79 5.47
N GLU A 20 17.34 -0.07 5.64
CA GLU A 20 18.32 0.00 6.73
C GLU A 20 19.37 1.11 6.51
N THR A 21 19.64 1.49 5.26
CA THR A 21 20.66 2.49 4.91
C THR A 21 20.13 3.93 4.86
N LEU A 22 18.82 4.13 4.86
CA LEU A 22 18.21 5.46 4.81
C LEU A 22 18.38 6.20 6.14
N ASP A 23 18.65 7.51 6.06
CA ASP A 23 18.59 8.42 7.19
C ASP A 23 17.14 8.70 7.62
N ARG A 24 16.94 9.60 8.59
CA ARG A 24 15.58 9.92 9.09
C ARG A 24 14.69 10.46 7.97
N THR A 25 15.19 11.39 7.17
CA THR A 25 14.45 12.02 6.07
C THR A 25 14.09 11.00 4.99
N GLY A 26 15.05 10.15 4.62
CA GLY A 26 14.83 9.06 3.67
C GLY A 26 13.79 8.05 4.14
N ARG A 27 13.78 7.71 5.44
CA ARG A 27 12.74 6.84 6.03
C ARG A 27 11.35 7.48 5.99
N GLN A 28 11.25 8.78 6.29
CA GLN A 28 9.99 9.51 6.20
C GLN A 28 9.47 9.56 4.75
N ALA A 29 10.33 9.91 3.80
CA ALA A 29 9.98 9.94 2.39
C ALA A 29 9.56 8.57 1.84
N ARG A 30 10.24 7.51 2.28
CA ARG A 30 9.86 6.12 1.95
C ARG A 30 8.51 5.73 2.54
N GLY A 31 8.24 6.11 3.78
CA GLY A 31 6.94 5.88 4.43
C GLY A 31 5.81 6.62 3.70
N ALA A 32 6.01 7.89 3.38
CA ALA A 32 5.06 8.69 2.60
C ALA A 32 4.80 8.06 1.22
N LEU A 33 5.85 7.63 0.51
CA LEU A 33 5.71 6.96 -0.79
C LEU A 33 4.95 5.63 -0.69
N LEU A 34 5.22 4.82 0.33
CA LEU A 34 4.50 3.57 0.56
C LEU A 34 3.01 3.83 0.77
N SER A 35 2.68 4.76 1.67
CA SER A 35 1.29 5.15 1.95
C SER A 35 0.63 5.72 0.69
N ALA A 36 1.29 6.62 -0.03
CA ALA A 36 0.74 7.23 -1.24
C ALA A 36 0.47 6.18 -2.32
N ALA A 37 1.40 5.26 -2.54
CA ALA A 37 1.22 4.14 -3.48
C ALA A 37 0.02 3.27 -3.09
N PHE A 38 -0.13 2.95 -1.80
CA PHE A 38 -1.30 2.21 -1.30
C PHE A 38 -2.60 2.96 -1.60
N PHE A 39 -2.70 4.26 -1.25
CA PHE A 39 -3.89 5.07 -1.50
C PHE A 39 -4.21 5.17 -2.99
N THR A 40 -3.20 5.40 -3.85
CA THR A 40 -3.37 5.43 -5.30
C THR A 40 -3.87 4.10 -5.85
N ALA A 41 -3.31 2.96 -5.43
CA ALA A 41 -3.74 1.65 -5.90
C ALA A 41 -5.17 1.31 -5.43
N ALA A 42 -5.47 1.59 -4.17
CA ALA A 42 -6.79 1.36 -3.59
C ALA A 42 -7.86 2.26 -4.25
N ASP A 43 -7.57 3.55 -4.45
CA ASP A 43 -8.47 4.46 -5.17
C ASP A 43 -8.71 3.96 -6.59
N ARG A 44 -7.67 3.64 -7.38
CA ARG A 44 -7.82 3.13 -8.75
C ARG A 44 -8.72 1.89 -8.83
N ARG A 45 -8.63 0.99 -7.85
CA ARG A 45 -9.42 -0.25 -7.81
C ARG A 45 -10.86 -0.03 -7.34
N PHE A 46 -11.07 0.80 -6.32
CA PHE A 46 -12.34 0.88 -5.60
C PHE A 46 -13.14 2.20 -5.84
N SER A 47 -12.52 3.31 -6.24
CA SER A 47 -13.21 4.61 -6.27
C SER A 47 -14.31 4.74 -7.33
N LYS A 48 -14.23 3.96 -8.42
CA LYS A 48 -15.23 4.03 -9.50
C LYS A 48 -16.49 3.19 -9.26
N THR A 49 -16.35 2.05 -8.56
CA THR A 49 -17.42 1.03 -8.45
C THR A 49 -17.37 0.22 -7.16
N GLY A 50 -16.41 0.49 -6.28
CA GLY A 50 -16.14 -0.33 -5.11
C GLY A 50 -17.22 -0.18 -4.05
N THR A 51 -17.68 -1.30 -3.54
CA THR A 51 -18.53 -1.39 -2.36
C THR A 51 -17.74 -1.94 -1.18
N PRO A 52 -18.21 -1.73 0.06
CA PRO A 52 -17.61 -2.39 1.22
C PRO A 52 -17.56 -3.93 1.08
N ALA A 53 -18.51 -4.53 0.36
CA ALA A 53 -18.50 -5.96 0.10
C ALA A 53 -17.33 -6.39 -0.83
N ASP A 54 -16.94 -5.55 -1.78
CA ASP A 54 -15.79 -5.80 -2.65
C ASP A 54 -14.48 -5.75 -1.86
N VAL A 55 -14.38 -4.83 -0.89
CA VAL A 55 -13.24 -4.73 0.04
C VAL A 55 -13.13 -6.00 0.90
N VAL A 56 -14.22 -6.43 1.53
CA VAL A 56 -14.26 -7.67 2.32
C VAL A 56 -13.86 -8.88 1.45
N THR A 57 -14.38 -8.94 0.22
CA THR A 57 -14.08 -10.03 -0.71
C THR A 57 -12.60 -10.03 -1.10
N PHE A 58 -12.03 -8.86 -1.38
CA PHE A 58 -10.61 -8.70 -1.70
C PHE A 58 -9.72 -9.15 -0.54
N VAL A 59 -9.97 -8.63 0.68
CA VAL A 59 -9.18 -8.96 1.88
C VAL A 59 -9.30 -10.45 2.21
N GLY A 60 -10.50 -11.02 2.13
CA GLY A 60 -10.72 -12.46 2.33
C GLY A 60 -9.94 -13.32 1.33
N ASN A 61 -9.99 -12.96 0.05
CA ASN A 61 -9.25 -13.68 -1.00
C ASN A 61 -7.74 -13.56 -0.82
N LEU A 62 -7.23 -12.37 -0.49
CA LEU A 62 -5.81 -12.12 -0.27
C LEU A 62 -5.29 -12.96 0.91
N ARG A 63 -6.02 -12.96 2.04
CA ARG A 63 -5.69 -13.78 3.21
C ARG A 63 -5.67 -15.27 2.87
N ALA A 64 -6.69 -15.75 2.16
CA ALA A 64 -6.82 -17.17 1.82
C ALA A 64 -5.73 -17.66 0.85
N ARG A 65 -5.42 -16.87 -0.19
CA ARG A 65 -4.43 -17.25 -1.22
C ARG A 65 -2.99 -17.28 -0.70
N HIS A 66 -2.66 -16.42 0.25
CA HIS A 66 -1.28 -16.22 0.70
C HIS A 66 -1.03 -16.65 2.15
N GLY A 67 -2.01 -17.24 2.83
CA GLY A 67 -1.86 -17.74 4.19
C GLY A 67 -1.63 -16.65 5.25
N LEU A 68 -2.09 -15.42 4.99
CA LEU A 68 -1.83 -14.22 5.81
C LEU A 68 -2.75 -14.11 7.03
N THR A 69 -3.06 -15.25 7.67
CA THR A 69 -4.08 -15.29 8.72
C THR A 69 -3.70 -14.50 9.96
N GLU A 70 -2.40 -14.44 10.28
CA GLU A 70 -1.85 -13.77 11.46
C GLU A 70 -1.34 -12.36 11.13
N GLU A 71 -0.87 -12.14 9.90
CA GLU A 71 -0.16 -10.92 9.48
C GLU A 71 -1.09 -9.81 8.99
N LEU A 72 -2.29 -10.15 8.52
CA LEU A 72 -3.21 -9.20 7.92
C LEU A 72 -4.57 -9.20 8.64
N ASP A 73 -4.70 -8.53 9.78
CA ASP A 73 -5.99 -8.46 10.47
C ASP A 73 -7.09 -7.95 9.53
N PRO A 74 -8.17 -8.72 9.29
CA PRO A 74 -9.12 -8.40 8.22
C PRO A 74 -9.84 -7.09 8.50
N ARG A 75 -10.20 -6.83 9.76
CA ARG A 75 -10.91 -5.60 10.13
C ARG A 75 -10.04 -4.37 9.91
N THR A 76 -8.78 -4.44 10.34
CA THR A 76 -7.80 -3.36 10.12
C THR A 76 -7.58 -3.15 8.62
N ALA A 77 -7.39 -4.23 7.85
CA ALA A 77 -7.19 -4.16 6.41
C ALA A 77 -8.38 -3.53 5.66
N GLU A 78 -9.60 -3.97 5.98
CA GLU A 78 -10.83 -3.47 5.37
C GLU A 78 -11.03 -1.98 5.65
N ARG A 79 -10.83 -1.54 6.90
CA ARG A 79 -10.93 -0.11 7.27
C ARG A 79 -9.91 0.74 6.53
N LEU A 80 -8.67 0.27 6.43
CA LEU A 80 -7.62 1.01 5.71
C LEU A 80 -7.93 1.16 4.21
N LEU A 81 -8.55 0.15 3.58
CA LEU A 81 -9.01 0.25 2.20
C LEU A 81 -10.22 1.17 2.05
N LEU A 82 -11.21 1.06 2.95
CA LEU A 82 -12.39 1.93 2.93
C LEU A 82 -12.01 3.40 3.09
N ALA A 83 -11.03 3.71 3.93
CA ALA A 83 -10.54 5.07 4.16
C ALA A 83 -9.96 5.74 2.90
N THR A 84 -9.67 4.99 1.82
CA THR A 84 -9.15 5.58 0.59
C THR A 84 -10.23 6.14 -0.32
N PHE A 85 -11.50 5.77 -0.13
CA PHE A 85 -12.61 6.18 -1.00
C PHE A 85 -13.93 6.47 -0.25
N THR A 86 -13.91 6.47 1.08
CA THR A 86 -15.04 6.78 1.97
C THR A 86 -14.57 7.64 3.15
N ASP A 87 -15.49 8.07 4.01
CA ASP A 87 -15.20 8.82 5.24
C ASP A 87 -14.79 7.94 6.44
N GLU A 88 -14.26 6.73 6.20
CA GLU A 88 -13.83 5.81 7.27
C GLU A 88 -12.62 6.41 8.04
N GLU A 89 -12.80 6.62 9.35
CA GLU A 89 -11.74 7.11 10.22
C GLU A 89 -10.77 5.98 10.62
N ILE A 90 -9.46 6.24 10.58
CA ILE A 90 -8.40 5.26 10.89
C ILE A 90 -7.37 5.78 11.90
N ASP A 91 -7.69 6.87 12.61
CA ASP A 91 -6.78 7.53 13.55
C ASP A 91 -6.52 6.70 14.82
N ASP A 92 -7.43 5.79 15.16
CA ASP A 92 -7.27 4.80 16.22
C ASP A 92 -6.24 3.70 15.87
N ILE A 93 -5.88 3.57 14.59
CA ILE A 93 -4.90 2.58 14.13
C ILE A 93 -3.49 3.19 14.23
N GLY A 94 -2.65 2.59 15.07
CA GLY A 94 -1.27 3.06 15.27
C GLY A 94 -0.45 3.08 13.96
N PRO A 95 0.48 4.04 13.78
CA PRO A 95 1.20 4.22 12.52
C PRO A 95 2.05 3.00 12.12
N ARG A 96 2.56 2.26 13.10
CA ARG A 96 3.28 1.00 12.85
C ARG A 96 2.37 -0.05 12.21
N VAL A 97 1.18 -0.25 12.78
CA VAL A 97 0.19 -1.22 12.29
C VAL A 97 -0.29 -0.83 10.89
N ARG A 98 -0.54 0.47 10.66
CA ARG A 98 -0.87 1.00 9.32
C ARG A 98 0.22 0.67 8.29
N GLY A 99 1.49 0.95 8.60
CA GLY A 99 2.59 0.69 7.68
C GLY A 99 2.76 -0.79 7.32
N GLU A 100 2.57 -1.69 8.29
CA GLU A 100 2.60 -3.14 8.07
C GLU A 100 1.47 -3.58 7.12
N HIS A 101 0.25 -3.09 7.35
CA HIS A 101 -0.92 -3.41 6.50
C HIS A 101 -0.81 -2.79 5.11
N PHE A 102 -0.38 -1.53 4.99
CA PHE A 102 -0.17 -0.87 3.70
C PHE A 102 0.80 -1.63 2.82
N THR A 103 1.87 -2.19 3.40
CA THR A 103 2.84 -3.01 2.67
C THR A 103 2.17 -4.24 2.06
N ILE A 104 1.45 -5.01 2.87
CA ILE A 104 0.80 -6.25 2.42
C ILE A 104 -0.31 -5.96 1.39
N LEU A 105 -1.15 -4.98 1.68
CA LEU A 105 -2.28 -4.62 0.83
C LEU A 105 -1.81 -4.06 -0.52
N LEU A 106 -0.80 -3.19 -0.51
CA LEU A 106 -0.23 -2.64 -1.75
C LEU A 106 0.33 -3.76 -2.64
N VAL A 107 1.09 -4.70 -2.07
CA VAL A 107 1.58 -5.87 -2.83
C VAL A 107 0.40 -6.66 -3.40
N GLY A 108 -0.62 -6.94 -2.60
CA GLY A 108 -1.82 -7.65 -3.06
C GLY A 108 -2.57 -6.95 -4.19
N LEU A 109 -2.72 -5.63 -4.12
CA LEU A 109 -3.38 -4.81 -5.14
C LEU A 109 -2.62 -4.87 -6.48
N ILE A 110 -1.31 -4.66 -6.44
CA ILE A 110 -0.46 -4.65 -7.64
C ILE A 110 -0.32 -6.06 -8.25
N MET A 111 -0.22 -7.10 -7.42
CA MET A 111 -0.19 -8.49 -7.91
C MET A 111 -1.48 -8.89 -8.63
N ASP A 112 -2.64 -8.44 -8.16
CA ASP A 112 -3.92 -8.70 -8.83
C ASP A 112 -4.03 -7.94 -10.17
N GLU A 113 -3.42 -6.75 -10.29
CA GLU A 113 -3.42 -5.95 -11.53
C GLU A 113 -2.45 -6.49 -12.60
N GLN A 114 -1.39 -7.22 -12.19
CA GLN A 114 -0.35 -7.76 -13.09
C GLN A 114 0.24 -6.70 -14.04
N LEU A 115 0.51 -5.50 -13.50
CA LEU A 115 1.03 -4.39 -14.30
C LEU A 115 2.38 -4.74 -14.94
N PRO A 116 2.59 -4.45 -16.24
CA PRO A 116 3.91 -4.53 -16.85
C PRO A 116 4.84 -3.45 -16.26
N ASP A 117 6.16 -3.68 -16.31
CA ASP A 117 7.18 -2.81 -15.73
C ASP A 117 6.99 -1.31 -16.03
N ALA A 118 6.64 -0.95 -17.27
CA ALA A 118 6.44 0.44 -17.66
C ALA A 118 5.20 1.07 -16.99
N GLU A 119 4.13 0.30 -16.79
CA GLU A 119 2.93 0.77 -16.10
C GLU A 119 3.14 0.83 -14.59
N LEU A 120 3.93 -0.09 -14.04
CA LEU A 120 4.37 -0.05 -12.64
C LEU A 120 5.20 1.21 -12.36
N ASP A 121 6.13 1.56 -13.24
CA ASP A 121 6.93 2.78 -13.10
C ASP A 121 6.05 4.03 -13.17
N ALA A 122 5.11 4.09 -14.12
CA ALA A 122 4.15 5.20 -14.22
C ALA A 122 3.25 5.32 -12.98
N PHE A 123 2.81 4.19 -12.42
CA PHE A 123 2.09 4.16 -11.15
C PHE A 123 2.92 4.71 -9.99
N LEU A 124 4.20 4.33 -9.90
CA LEU A 124 5.09 4.80 -8.86
C LEU A 124 5.40 6.30 -8.98
N ASP A 125 5.43 6.83 -10.20
CA ASP A 125 5.57 8.27 -10.46
C ASP A 125 4.33 9.04 -9.97
N GLU A 126 3.12 8.53 -10.20
CA GLU A 126 1.89 9.14 -9.66
C GLU A 126 1.88 9.13 -8.13
N ALA A 127 2.19 7.98 -7.52
CA ALA A 127 2.31 7.85 -6.07
C ALA A 127 3.40 8.80 -5.50
N ARG A 128 4.47 9.05 -6.26
CA ARG A 128 5.54 9.96 -5.86
C ARG A 128 5.06 11.40 -5.77
N VAL A 129 4.24 11.85 -6.72
CA VAL A 129 3.65 13.20 -6.71
C VAL A 129 2.77 13.38 -5.47
N LEU A 130 1.91 12.40 -5.16
CA LEU A 130 1.07 12.45 -3.96
C LEU A 130 1.90 12.45 -2.68
N ALA A 131 2.94 11.62 -2.60
CA ALA A 131 3.84 11.58 -1.46
C ALA A 131 4.59 12.91 -1.24
N ASP A 132 4.98 13.59 -2.32
CA ASP A 132 5.62 14.91 -2.22
C ASP A 132 4.67 15.98 -1.68
N GLN A 133 3.38 15.92 -2.03
CA GLN A 133 2.38 16.82 -1.48
C GLN A 133 2.25 16.62 0.03
N TRP A 134 2.16 15.37 0.50
CA TRP A 134 2.05 15.07 1.94
C TRP A 134 3.28 15.40 2.77
N LEU A 135 4.46 15.50 2.13
CA LEU A 135 5.70 15.90 2.82
C LEU A 135 5.90 17.42 2.84
N ALA A 136 5.18 18.15 2.00
CA ALA A 136 5.24 19.60 1.93
C ALA A 136 4.28 20.29 2.92
N ASP A 137 3.25 19.57 3.39
CA ASP A 137 2.31 19.95 4.44
C ASP A 137 2.90 19.74 5.86
#